data_AF-A0AAV7E3W8-F1
#
_entry.id   AF-A0AAV7E3W8-F1
#
_cell.length_a   1.000
_cell.length_b   1.000
_cell.length_c   1.000
_cell.angle_alpha   90.00
_cell.angle_beta   90.00
_cell.angle_gamma   90.00
#
_symmetry.space_group_name_H-M   'P 1'
#
loop_
_entity.id
_entity.type
_entity.pdbx_description
1 polymer ?
#
loop_
_entity_poly.entity_id
_entity_poly.type
_entity_poly.pdbx_seq_one_letter_code
_entity_poly.pdbx_strand_id
1 'polypeptide(L)'
;MHWHLLVVKVAEKKIEWYNSMPTARSAKPYAMDVASALKEEMVSRGILDATEYELVIVEDQPQQKTGYDCGIFMVKYMDLLSRDGCD
;
A
#
# COMPACT_ATOMS: atom_id res chain seq x y z
N MET A 1 7.30 -14.53 -7.67
CA MET A 1 7.67 -13.51 -6.66
C MET A 1 7.23 -12.16 -7.21
N HIS A 2 6.53 -11.34 -6.43
CA HIS A 2 5.98 -10.06 -6.88
C HIS A 2 6.01 -9.06 -5.72
N TRP A 3 6.38 -7.81 -6.00
CA TRP A 3 6.48 -6.77 -4.99
C TRP A 3 5.20 -5.94 -4.95
N HIS A 4 4.70 -5.71 -3.74
CA HIS A 4 3.59 -4.82 -3.43
C HIS A 4 4.07 -3.71 -2.51
N LEU A 5 3.33 -2.60 -2.48
CA LEU A 5 3.59 -1.49 -1.58
C LEU A 5 2.31 -1.16 -0.82
N LEU A 6 2.39 -1.10 0.50
CA LEU A 6 1.35 -0.55 1.36
C LEU A 6 1.85 0.79 1.89
N VAL A 7 1.05 1.84 1.71
CA VAL A 7 1.37 3.20 2.16
C VAL A 7 0.39 3.61 3.24
N VAL A 8 0.90 3.98 4.40
CA VAL A 8 0.09 4.46 5.53
C VAL A 8 -0.01 5.97 5.46
N LYS A 9 -1.17 6.48 5.08
CA LYS A 9 -1.49 7.91 5.10
C LYS A 9 -2.14 8.26 6.42
N VAL A 10 -1.30 8.62 7.40
CA VAL A 10 -1.70 8.90 8.79
C VAL A 10 -2.78 9.99 8.87
N ALA A 11 -2.60 11.10 8.16
CA ALA A 11 -3.54 12.22 8.19
C ALA A 11 -4.93 11.87 7.61
N GLU A 12 -4.98 10.96 6.65
CA GLU A 12 -6.23 10.53 6.00
C GLU A 12 -6.84 9.27 6.65
N LYS A 13 -6.14 8.65 7.60
CA LYS A 13 -6.46 7.32 8.14
C LYS A 13 -6.69 6.30 7.03
N LYS A 14 -5.75 6.21 6.09
CA LYS A 14 -5.80 5.24 4.99
C LYS A 14 -4.55 4.37 4.96
N ILE A 15 -4.73 3.13 4.56
CA ILE A 15 -3.68 2.22 4.13
C ILE A 15 -3.93 1.97 2.65
N GLU A 16 -3.12 2.55 1.78
CA GLU A 16 -3.28 2.40 0.34
C GLU A 16 -2.42 1.24 -0.16
N TRP A 17 -3.01 0.35 -0.96
CA TRP A 17 -2.33 -0.78 -1.56
C TRP A 17 -2.04 -0.55 -3.04
N TYR A 18 -0.75 -0.50 -3.37
CA TYR A 18 -0.21 -0.33 -4.71
C TYR A 18 0.27 -1.67 -5.28
N ASN A 19 -0.05 -1.88 -6.55
CA ASN A 19 0.25 -3.10 -7.30
C ASN A 19 0.46 -2.73 -8.78
N SER A 20 1.67 -2.95 -9.28
CA SER A 20 2.02 -2.68 -10.67
C SER A 20 1.71 -3.81 -11.64
N MET A 21 1.23 -4.97 -11.18
CA MET A 21 0.94 -6.14 -12.02
C MET A 21 -0.57 -6.42 -12.11
N PRO A 22 -1.19 -6.32 -13.31
CA PRO A 22 -2.65 -6.45 -13.46
C PRO A 22 -3.19 -7.83 -13.03
N THR A 23 -2.40 -8.88 -13.24
CA THR A 23 -2.76 -10.27 -12.93
C THR A 23 -2.63 -10.61 -11.45
N ALA A 24 -1.97 -9.77 -10.65
CA ALA A 24 -1.74 -10.00 -9.22
C ALA A 24 -2.89 -9.53 -8.32
N ARG A 25 -4.06 -9.21 -8.87
CA ARG A 25 -5.26 -8.85 -8.07
C ARG A 25 -5.70 -9.97 -7.12
N SER A 26 -5.34 -11.23 -7.41
CA SER A 26 -5.53 -12.38 -6.52
C SER A 26 -4.74 -12.27 -5.20
N ALA A 27 -3.77 -11.36 -5.10
CA ALA A 27 -3.03 -11.08 -3.87
C ALA A 27 -3.77 -10.13 -2.90
N LYS A 28 -4.98 -9.66 -3.26
CA LYS A 28 -5.79 -8.79 -2.39
C LYS A 28 -5.99 -9.36 -0.96
N PRO A 29 -6.28 -10.65 -0.74
CA PRO A 29 -6.40 -11.20 0.62
C PRO A 29 -5.12 -11.01 1.44
N TYR A 30 -3.95 -11.18 0.83
CA TYR A 30 -2.67 -10.96 1.51
C TYR A 30 -2.48 -9.50 1.93
N ALA A 31 -2.88 -8.55 1.08
CA ALA A 31 -2.85 -7.13 1.45
C ALA A 31 -3.80 -6.81 2.61
N MET A 32 -4.96 -7.47 2.67
CA MET A 32 -5.91 -7.34 3.79
C MET A 32 -5.32 -7.90 5.09
N ASP A 33 -4.65 -9.06 5.03
CA ASP A 33 -4.03 -9.67 6.20
C ASP A 33 -2.88 -8.80 6.73
N VAL A 34 -2.01 -8.30 5.85
CA VAL A 34 -0.92 -7.39 6.23
C VAL A 34 -1.46 -6.08 6.81
N ALA A 35 -2.49 -5.50 6.20
CA ALA A 35 -3.13 -4.29 6.74
C ALA A 35 -3.76 -4.54 8.11
N SER A 36 -4.33 -5.72 8.34
CA SER A 36 -4.93 -6.09 9.64
C SER A 36 -3.85 -6.25 10.70
N ALA A 37 -2.76 -6.97 10.41
CA ALA A 37 -1.62 -7.11 11.30
C ALA A 37 -0.97 -5.76 11.63
N LEU A 38 -0.87 -4.86 10.64
CA LEU A 38 -0.37 -3.50 10.86
C LEU A 38 -1.27 -2.70 11.81
N LYS A 39 -2.60 -2.79 11.66
CA LYS A 39 -3.54 -2.12 12.58
C LYS A 39 -3.41 -2.67 13.99
N GLU A 40 -3.30 -3.99 14.15
CA GLU A 40 -3.07 -4.61 15.47
C GLU A 40 -1.80 -4.09 16.14
N GLU A 41 -0.72 -3.96 15.36
CA GLU A 41 0.55 -3.40 15.85
C GLU A 41 0.45 -1.89 16.17
N MET A 42 -0.32 -1.13 15.40
CA MET A 42 -0.59 0.27 15.72
C MET A 42 -1.35 0.42 17.04
N VAL A 43 -2.36 -0.42 17.27
CA VAL A 43 -3.10 -0.48 18.55
C VAL A 43 -2.16 -0.86 19.69
N SER A 44 -1.31 -1.88 19.51
CA SER A 44 -0.35 -2.34 20.54
C SER A 44 0.61 -1.21 20.97
N ARG A 45 0.90 -0.27 20.05
CA ARG A 45 1.73 0.92 20.27
C ARG A 45 0.97 2.15 20.76
N GLY A 46 -0.33 2.04 21.02
CA GLY A 46 -1.16 3.11 21.59
C GLY A 46 -1.81 4.05 20.55
N ILE A 47 -1.79 3.70 19.27
CA ILE A 47 -2.58 4.41 18.24
C ILE A 47 -4.01 3.86 18.28
N LEU A 48 -4.82 4.42 19.17
CA LEU A 48 -6.15 3.88 19.51
C LEU A 48 -7.16 3.99 18.36
N ASP A 49 -6.95 4.91 17.42
CA ASP A 49 -7.79 5.10 16.25
C ASP A 49 -7.33 4.27 15.03
N ALA A 50 -6.40 3.34 15.20
CA ALA A 50 -5.92 2.47 14.13
C ALA A 50 -7.04 1.63 13.48
N THR A 51 -8.11 1.33 14.22
CA THR A 51 -9.30 0.64 13.68
C THR A 51 -10.08 1.49 12.68
N GLU A 52 -9.95 2.82 12.74
CA GLU A 52 -10.56 3.76 11.80
C GLU A 52 -9.83 3.78 10.45
N TYR A 53 -8.63 3.18 10.34
CA TYR A 53 -7.88 3.19 9.10
C TYR A 53 -8.57 2.33 8.03
N GLU A 54 -8.84 2.90 6.85
CA GLU A 54 -9.43 2.17 5.73
C GLU A 54 -8.34 1.58 4.82
N LEU A 55 -8.50 0.32 4.40
CA LEU A 55 -7.65 -0.25 3.34
C LEU A 55 -8.22 0.14 1.98
N VAL A 56 -7.48 0.94 1.23
CA VAL A 56 -7.86 1.46 -0.09
C VAL A 56 -7.05 0.75 -1.18
N ILE A 57 -7.72 0.26 -2.21
CA ILE A 57 -7.08 -0.36 -3.37
C ILE A 57 -6.87 0.72 -4.42
N VAL A 58 -5.62 0.95 -4.82
CA VAL A 58 -5.32 1.94 -5.85
C VAL A 58 -5.47 1.29 -7.23
N GLU A 59 -6.53 1.62 -7.96
CA GLU A 59 -6.80 1.00 -9.27
C GLU A 59 -6.19 1.77 -10.44
N ASP A 60 -6.12 3.10 -10.35
CA ASP A 60 -5.65 3.98 -11.43
C ASP A 60 -4.16 4.33 -11.28
N GLN A 61 -3.31 3.30 -11.23
CA GLN A 61 -1.86 3.43 -11.16
C GLN A 61 -1.20 2.84 -12.41
N PRO A 62 -0.06 3.39 -12.86
CA PRO A 62 0.72 2.81 -13.96
C PRO A 62 0.94 1.30 -13.78
N GLN A 63 0.93 0.54 -14.88
CA GLN A 63 1.14 -0.91 -14.81
C GLN A 63 2.42 -1.28 -15.55
N GLN A 64 3.16 -2.24 -14.99
CA GLN A 64 4.35 -2.77 -15.64
C GLN A 64 3.95 -3.58 -16.88
N LYS A 65 4.77 -3.50 -17.93
CA LYS A 65 4.61 -4.33 -19.14
C LYS A 65 5.42 -5.63 -19.07
N THR A 66 6.40 -5.70 -18.19
CA THR A 66 7.31 -6.86 -18.02
C THR A 66 6.95 -7.64 -16.77
N GLY A 67 7.44 -8.87 -16.62
CA GLY A 67 7.17 -9.69 -15.42
C GLY A 67 8.01 -9.32 -14.18
N TYR A 68 9.04 -8.48 -14.31
CA TYR A 68 10.09 -8.33 -13.30
C TYR A 68 10.30 -6.90 -12.78
N ASP A 69 9.71 -5.89 -13.41
CA ASP A 69 9.91 -4.48 -13.00
C ASP A 69 9.15 -4.07 -11.72
N CYS A 70 8.38 -4.98 -11.10
CA CYS A 70 7.56 -4.68 -9.93
C CYS A 70 8.33 -3.96 -8.80
N GLY A 71 9.57 -4.36 -8.51
CA GLY A 71 10.41 -3.68 -7.52
C GLY A 71 10.72 -2.23 -7.90
N ILE A 72 11.03 -1.95 -9.17
CA ILE A 72 11.30 -0.59 -9.67
C ILE A 72 10.04 0.28 -9.59
N PHE A 73 8.87 -0.29 -9.92
CA PHE A 73 7.60 0.41 -9.76
C PHE A 73 7.33 0.76 -8.29
N MET A 74 7.55 -0.18 -7.35
CA MET A 74 7.38 0.11 -5.92
C MET A 74 8.31 1.23 -5.45
N VAL A 75 9.59 1.21 -5.86
CA VAL A 75 10.54 2.28 -5.53
C VAL A 75 10.10 3.62 -6.12
N LYS A 76 9.62 3.63 -7.37
CA LYS A 76 9.17 4.89 -7.99
C LYS A 76 7.90 5.44 -7.36
N TYR A 77 6.97 4.57 -6.94
CA TYR A 77 5.81 4.98 -6.17
C TYR A 77 6.20 5.58 -4.83
N MET A 78 7.13 4.97 -4.10
CA MET A 78 7.64 5.55 -2.85
C MET A 78 8.28 6.93 -3.07
N ASP A 79 9.09 7.09 -4.11
CA ASP A 79 9.73 8.39 -4.44
C ASP A 79 8.69 9.49 -4.73
N LEU A 80 7.59 9.17 -5.41
CA LEU A 80 6.52 10.13 -5.70
C LEU A 80 5.65 10.41 -4.47
N LEU A 81 5.18 9.38 -3.79
CA LEU A 81 4.24 9.49 -2.67
C LEU A 81 4.87 10.12 -1.42
N SER A 82 6.17 9.96 -1.22
CA SER A 82 6.87 10.62 -0.09
C SER A 82 7.06 12.13 -0.28
N ARG A 83 6.83 12.64 -1.49
CA ARG A 83 6.90 14.07 -1.83
C ARG A 83 5.52 14.72 -1.94
N ASP A 84 4.47 13.92 -2.01
CA ASP A 84 3.09 14.39 -2.14
C ASP A 84 2.70 15.14 -0.86
N GLY A 85 2.37 16.43 -1.00
CA GLY A 85 2.12 17.36 0.12
C GLY A 85 3.29 18.26 0.54
N CYS A 86 4.42 18.28 -0.19
CA CYS A 86 5.56 19.19 0.05
C CYS A 86 5.66 20.40 -0.93
N ASP A 87 4.62 20.66 -1.73
CA ASP A 87 4.55 21.83 -2.63
C ASP A 87 3.67 22.95 -2.05
#